data_AF-A0A345C3L4-F1
#
_entry.id   AF-A0A345C3L4-F1
#
_cell.length_a   1.000
_cell.length_b   1.000
_cell.length_c   1.000
_cell.angle_alpha   90.00
_cell.angle_beta   90.00
_cell.angle_gamma   90.00
#
_symmetry.space_group_name_H-M   'P 1'
#
loop_
_entity.id
_entity.type
_entity.pdbx_description
1 polymer ?
#
loop_
_entity_poly.entity_id
_entity_poly.type
_entity_poly.pdbx_seq_one_letter_code
_entity_poly.pdbx_strand_id
1 'polypeptide(L)' 'MHLQAWTNQQIKATKETGQGKNKKSVPVYKNFKDFFNYEKRMKQIDGKTTKEDKEKKRLAEVAKRLNQRA' A
#
# COMPACT_ATOMS: atom_id res chain seq x y z
N MET A 1 -24.14 -3.70 3.36
CA MET A 1 -23.34 -4.91 3.63
C MET A 1 -22.73 -5.57 2.36
N HIS A 2 -22.55 -4.87 1.23
CA HIS A 2 -22.03 -5.51 0.00
C HIS A 2 -20.50 -5.63 -0.04
N LEU A 3 -19.78 -4.62 0.49
CA LEU A 3 -18.30 -4.62 0.52
C LEU A 3 -17.72 -5.75 1.38
N GLN A 4 -18.34 -6.02 2.53
CA GLN A 4 -17.90 -7.09 3.42
C GLN A 4 -18.13 -8.47 2.78
N ALA A 5 -19.27 -8.68 2.13
CA ALA A 5 -19.55 -9.90 1.38
C ALA A 5 -18.55 -10.10 0.22
N TRP A 6 -18.27 -9.05 -0.55
CA TRP A 6 -17.27 -9.09 -1.61
C TRP A 6 -15.86 -9.40 -1.08
N THR A 7 -15.47 -8.81 0.05
CA THR A 7 -14.18 -9.08 0.70
C THR A 7 -14.05 -10.54 1.14
N ASN A 8 -15.10 -11.07 1.78
CA ASN A 8 -15.15 -12.47 2.19
C ASN A 8 -15.07 -13.43 1.00
N GLN A 9 -15.65 -13.04 -0.15
CA GLN A 9 -15.55 -13.80 -1.40
C GLN A 9 -14.12 -13.78 -1.96
N GLN A 10 -13.45 -12.62 -1.95
CA GLN A 10 -12.07 -12.50 -2.45
C GLN A 10 -11.06 -13.31 -1.64
N ILE A 11 -11.23 -13.41 -0.31
CA ILE A 11 -10.35 -14.21 0.55
C ILE A 11 -10.40 -15.70 0.18
N LYS A 12 -11.57 -16.18 -0.26
CA LYS A 12 -11.78 -17.58 -0.66
C LYS A 12 -11.40 -17.87 -2.11
N ALA A 13 -10.92 -16.87 -2.85
CA ALA A 13 -10.55 -17.06 -4.24
C ALA A 13 -9.40 -18.07 -4.37
N THR A 14 -9.57 -19.03 -5.26
CA THR A 14 -8.56 -20.03 -5.61
C THR A 14 -8.18 -19.91 -7.08
N LYS A 15 -6.92 -20.21 -7.41
CA LYS A 15 -6.42 -20.30 -8.77
C LYS A 15 -6.02 -21.73 -9.10
N GLU A 16 -6.21 -22.14 -10.34
CA GLU A 16 -5.68 -23.41 -10.82
C GLU A 16 -4.17 -23.28 -11.09
N THR A 17 -3.41 -24.27 -10.65
CA THR A 17 -1.98 -24.37 -10.91
C THR A 17 -1.61 -25.79 -11.35
N GLY A 18 -0.63 -25.92 -12.23
CA GLY A 18 -0.21 -27.20 -12.82
C GLY A 18 -0.69 -27.40 -14.27
N GLN A 19 -0.14 -28.42 -14.94
CA GLN A 19 -0.48 -28.80 -16.32
C GLN A 19 -0.93 -30.27 -16.39
N GLY A 20 -1.84 -30.57 -17.33
CA GLY A 20 -2.33 -31.94 -17.56
C GLY A 20 -3.08 -32.52 -16.37
N LYS A 21 -2.73 -33.75 -15.97
CA LYS A 21 -3.36 -34.49 -14.84
C LYS A 21 -2.98 -33.94 -13.46
N ASN A 22 -2.02 -33.03 -13.36
CA ASN A 22 -1.53 -32.45 -12.09
C ASN A 22 -2.14 -31.08 -11.76
N LYS A 23 -3.30 -30.74 -12.33
CA LYS A 23 -4.01 -29.50 -12.00
C LYS A 23 -4.48 -29.53 -10.55
N LYS A 24 -4.13 -28.50 -9.79
CA LYS A 24 -4.51 -28.31 -8.38
C LYS A 24 -5.07 -26.92 -8.18
N SER A 25 -6.18 -26.84 -7.46
CA SER A 25 -6.72 -25.56 -6.99
C SER A 25 -5.94 -25.12 -5.75
N VAL A 26 -5.31 -23.95 -5.82
CA VAL A 26 -4.57 -23.36 -4.70
C VAL A 26 -5.15 -21.99 -4.35
N PRO A 27 -5.20 -21.61 -3.07
CA PRO A 27 -5.62 -20.26 -2.68
C PRO A 27 -4.83 -19.18 -3.43
N VAL A 28 -5.52 -18.12 -3.88
CA VAL A 28 -4.90 -16.96 -4.52
C VAL A 28 -3.95 -16.27 -3.55
N TYR A 29 -4.38 -16.11 -2.30
CA TYR A 29 -3.59 -15.61 -1.19
C TYR A 29 -3.23 -16.79 -0.29
N LYS A 30 -1.95 -17.10 -0.13
CA LYS A 30 -1.51 -18.19 0.75
C LYS A 30 -1.56 -17.75 2.21
N ASN A 31 -1.22 -16.49 2.45
CA ASN A 31 -1.09 -15.91 3.78
C ASN A 31 -1.89 -14.61 3.84
N PHE A 32 -2.32 -14.20 5.04
CA PHE A 32 -3.02 -12.91 5.21
C PHE A 32 -2.18 -11.72 4.72
N LYS A 33 -0.85 -11.76 4.86
CA LYS A 33 0.06 -10.71 4.39
C LYS A 33 0.05 -10.55 2.86
N ASP A 34 -0.29 -11.61 2.11
CA ASP A 34 -0.44 -11.55 0.65
C ASP A 34 -1.73 -10.83 0.24
N PHE A 35 -2.78 -10.96 1.06
CA PHE A 35 -4.05 -10.26 0.88
C PHE A 35 -3.97 -8.79 1.32
N PHE A 36 -3.43 -8.54 2.53
CA PHE A 36 -3.34 -7.21 3.11
C PHE A 36 -1.99 -6.98 3.79
N ASN A 37 -1.13 -6.20 3.12
CA ASN A 37 0.15 -5.79 3.67
C ASN A 37 0.01 -4.47 4.43
N TYR A 38 -0.25 -4.58 5.74
CA TYR A 38 -0.42 -3.44 6.65
C TYR A 38 0.82 -2.54 6.70
N GLU A 39 2.02 -3.12 6.77
CA GLU A 39 3.29 -2.37 6.81
C GLU A 39 3.48 -1.51 5.55
N LYS A 40 3.17 -2.06 4.37
CA LYS A 40 3.22 -1.31 3.12
C LYS A 40 2.19 -0.18 3.11
N ARG A 41 0.99 -0.44 3.64
CA ARG A 41 -0.07 0.57 3.72
C ARG A 41 0.33 1.72 4.65
N MET A 42 0.93 1.43 5.80
CA MET A 42 1.44 2.43 6.72
C MET A 42 2.58 3.23 6.10
N LYS A 43 3.56 2.57 5.46
CA LYS A 43 4.63 3.27 4.72
C LYS A 43 4.11 4.15 3.58
N GLN A 44 3.00 3.79 2.93
CA GLN A 44 2.36 4.63 1.92
C GLN A 44 1.60 5.82 2.50
N ILE A 45 1.19 5.73 3.77
CA ILE A 45 0.56 6.83 4.49
C ILE A 45 1.66 7.76 5.02
N ASP A 46 2.67 7.22 5.71
CA ASP A 46 3.79 7.97 6.28
C ASP A 46 4.74 8.54 5.23
N GLY A 47 4.98 7.82 4.13
CA GLY A 47 5.87 8.24 3.05
C GLY A 47 5.26 9.26 2.10
N LYS A 48 3.99 9.62 2.24
CA LYS A 48 3.40 10.71 1.48
C LYS A 48 3.74 12.03 2.15
N THR A 49 4.76 12.71 1.63
CA THR A 49 5.00 14.13 1.90
C THR A 49 3.69 14.88 1.63
N THR A 50 3.07 15.38 2.69
CA THR A 50 1.81 16.09 2.58
C THR A 50 2.02 17.41 1.84
N LYS A 51 0.95 18.05 1.37
CA LYS A 51 1.06 19.42 0.79
C LYS A 51 1.67 20.38 1.82
N GLU A 52 1.32 20.21 3.09
CA GLU A 52 1.86 20.99 4.21
C GLU A 52 3.37 20.79 4.40
N ASP A 53 3.88 19.56 4.23
CA ASP A 53 5.32 19.29 4.34
C ASP A 53 6.12 19.97 3.20
N LYS A 54 5.54 20.06 2.00
CA LYS A 54 6.15 20.77 0.87
C LYS A 54 6.18 22.29 1.11
N GLU A 55 5.09 22.83 1.65
CA GLU A 55 4.98 24.24 2.04
C GLU A 55 6.05 24.60 3.09
N LYS A 56 6.15 23.79 4.16
CA LYS A 56 7.13 23.96 5.24
C LYS A 56 8.57 23.90 4.71
N LYS A 57 8.87 22.96 3.80
CA LYS A 57 10.20 22.86 3.18
C LYS A 57 10.54 24.11 2.36
N ARG A 58 9.59 24.61 1.58
CA ARG A 58 9.77 25.84 0.79
C ARG A 58 10.02 27.06 1.69
N LEU A 59 9.25 27.21 2.76
CA LEU A 59 9.42 28.29 3.73
C LEU A 59 10.78 28.21 4.44
N ALA A 60 11.20 27.01 4.85
CA ALA A 60 12.52 26.80 5.45
C ALA A 60 13.67 27.17 4.49
N GLU A 61 13.56 26.83 3.20
CA GLU A 61 14.54 27.23 2.19
C GLU A 61 14.60 28.76 1.99
N VAL A 62 13.44 29.43 2.00
CA VAL A 62 13.38 30.90 1.91
C VAL A 62 14.04 31.54 3.14
N ALA A 63 13.71 31.09 4.35
CA ALA A 63 14.31 31.59 5.59
C ALA A 63 15.83 31.40 5.61
N LYS A 64 16.33 30.24 5.17
CA LYS A 64 17.77 29.97 5.06
C LYS A 64 18.48 30.94 4.12
N ARG A 65 17.88 31.26 2.97
CA ARG A 65 18.45 32.23 2.01
C ARG A 65 18.49 33.65 2.55
N LEU A 66 17.48 34.05 3.32
CA LEU A 66 17.42 35.37 3.95
C LEU A 66 18.48 35.51 5.03
N ASN A 67 18.65 34.49 5.87
CA ASN A 67 19.68 34.48 6.93
C ASN A 67 21.11 34.45 6.38
N GLN A 68 21.33 34.00 5.14
CA GLN A 68 22.64 34.02 4.49
C GLN A 68 22.96 35.35 3.81
N ARG A 69 21.98 36.25 3.67
CA ARG A 69 22.14 37.58 3.07
C ARG A 69 22.20 38.72 4.10
N ALA A 70 21.91 38.43 5.36
CA ALA A 70 22.09 39.31 6.50
C ALA A 70 23.50 39.14 7.08
#